data_AF-A0A1I1JV80-F1
#
_entry.id   AF-A0A1I1JV80-F1
#
_cell.length_a   1.000
_cell.length_b   1.000
_cell.length_c   1.000
_cell.angle_alpha   90.00
_cell.angle_beta   90.00
_cell.angle_gamma   90.00
#
_symmetry.space_group_name_H-M   'P 1'
#
loop_
_entity.id
_entity.type
_entity.pdbx_description
1 polymer ?
#
loop_
_entity_poly.entity_id
_entity_poly.type
_entity_poly.pdbx_seq_one_letter_code
_entity_poly.pdbx_strand_id
1 'polypeptide(L)'
;MQKRENQKPTHHDVMPSMAKFLSDLWFEGDFREQPHYLSEIFKRILETDLGDDKDLRSKMMECIKTSEMLAETLEPFSDKQIQKACNKIITA
;
A
#
# COMPACT_ATOMS: atom_id res chain seq x y z
N MET A 1 6.50 -5.61 -24.12
CA MET A 1 7.66 -6.27 -23.48
C MET A 1 7.12 -7.32 -22.52
N GLN A 2 7.30 -8.61 -22.80
CA GLN A 2 6.94 -9.70 -21.89
C GLN A 2 7.99 -9.76 -20.75
N LYS A 3 7.58 -9.58 -19.49
CA LYS A 3 8.42 -9.90 -18.34
C LYS A 3 8.50 -11.43 -18.23
N ARG A 4 9.71 -11.99 -18.13
CA ARG A 4 9.89 -13.41 -17.86
C ARG A 4 9.59 -13.67 -16.39
N GLU A 5 8.58 -14.46 -16.08
CA GLU A 5 8.41 -15.03 -14.75
C GLU A 5 9.72 -15.74 -14.34
N ASN A 6 10.16 -15.54 -13.09
CA ASN A 6 11.38 -16.09 -12.47
C ASN A 6 12.73 -15.37 -12.70
N GLN A 7 12.76 -14.15 -13.24
CA GLN A 7 13.95 -13.30 -12.99
C GLN A 7 14.02 -12.98 -11.49
N LYS A 8 15.07 -13.45 -10.80
CA LYS A 8 15.32 -13.10 -9.40
C LYS A 8 15.50 -11.58 -9.33
N PRO A 9 14.55 -10.83 -8.74
CA PRO A 9 14.72 -9.40 -8.57
C PRO A 9 15.93 -9.21 -7.65
N THR A 10 16.92 -8.44 -8.09
CA THR A 10 17.97 -8.03 -7.16
C THR A 10 17.42 -6.96 -6.23
N HIS A 11 18.05 -6.72 -5.08
CA HIS A 11 17.68 -5.57 -4.23
C HIS A 11 17.66 -4.25 -5.02
N HIS A 12 18.49 -4.13 -6.06
CA HIS A 12 18.53 -3.00 -6.98
C HIS A 12 17.27 -2.85 -7.86
N ASP A 13 16.48 -3.91 -8.07
CA ASP A 13 15.24 -3.83 -8.86
C ASP A 13 14.00 -3.58 -7.99
N VAL A 14 14.03 -4.07 -6.74
CA VAL A 14 12.90 -4.03 -5.81
C VAL A 14 12.76 -2.65 -5.17
N MET A 15 13.86 -2.07 -4.69
CA MET A 15 13.81 -0.80 -3.95
C MET A 15 13.34 0.38 -4.80
N PRO A 16 13.78 0.56 -6.06
CA PRO A 16 13.22 1.60 -6.94
C PRO A 16 11.75 1.40 -7.25
N SER A 17 11.31 0.15 -7.44
CA SER A 17 9.90 -0.17 -7.67
C SER A 17 9.03 0.17 -6.44
N MET A 18 9.52 -0.16 -5.24
CA MET A 18 8.84 0.17 -3.98
C MET A 18 8.81 1.68 -3.73
N ALA A 19 9.92 2.39 -3.98
CA ALA A 19 9.99 3.83 -3.84
C ALA A 19 9.05 4.54 -4.83
N LYS A 20 8.95 4.04 -6.06
CA LYS A 20 7.98 4.55 -7.03
C LYS A 20 6.55 4.31 -6.54
N PHE A 21 6.23 3.09 -6.13
CA PHE A 21 4.91 2.75 -5.59
C PHE A 21 4.51 3.67 -4.41
N LEU A 22 5.40 3.85 -3.43
CA LEU A 22 5.15 4.74 -2.29
C LEU A 22 5.01 6.21 -2.71
N SER A 23 5.81 6.67 -3.67
CA SER A 23 5.70 8.03 -4.21
C SER A 23 4.35 8.27 -4.90
N ASP A 24 3.92 7.34 -5.73
CA ASP A 24 2.63 7.42 -6.46
C ASP A 24 1.47 7.38 -5.44
N LEU A 25 1.52 6.44 -4.49
CA LEU A 25 0.53 6.26 -3.44
C LEU A 25 0.38 7.50 -2.55
N TRP A 26 1.47 8.21 -2.27
CA TRP A 26 1.47 9.45 -1.46
C TRP A 26 0.91 10.66 -2.22
N PHE A 27 0.94 10.66 -3.55
CA PHE A 27 0.43 11.76 -4.38
C PHE A 27 -1.06 11.64 -4.70
N GLU A 28 -1.65 10.44 -4.60
CA GLU A 28 -3.07 10.22 -4.91
C GLU A 28 -4.03 10.54 -3.75
N GLY A 29 -3.54 10.86 -2.54
CA GLY A 29 -4.42 11.31 -1.45
C GLY A 29 -3.78 11.26 -0.06
N ASP A 30 -4.62 11.50 0.95
CA ASP A 30 -4.25 11.44 2.37
C ASP A 30 -4.02 9.98 2.78
N PHE A 31 -2.90 9.40 2.34
CA PHE A 31 -2.59 7.98 2.46
C PHE A 31 -2.67 7.49 3.92
N ARG A 32 -2.38 8.37 4.88
CA ARG A 32 -2.51 8.10 6.31
C ARG A 32 -3.95 7.76 6.71
N GLU A 33 -4.94 8.28 5.98
CA GLU A 33 -6.37 8.03 6.17
C GLU A 33 -6.86 6.80 5.39
N GLN A 34 -6.01 6.18 4.56
CA GLN A 34 -6.39 5.00 3.79
C GLN A 34 -6.95 3.85 4.66
N PRO A 35 -6.36 3.50 5.83
CA PRO A 35 -6.94 2.48 6.71
C PRO A 35 -8.37 2.83 7.15
N HIS A 36 -8.64 4.11 7.42
CA HIS A 36 -9.97 4.60 7.78
C HIS A 36 -10.95 4.46 6.61
N TYR A 37 -10.58 4.92 5.42
CA TYR A 37 -11.43 4.81 4.23
C TYR A 37 -11.73 3.35 3.85
N LEU A 38 -10.73 2.48 3.89
CA LEU A 38 -10.91 1.04 3.64
C LEU A 38 -11.87 0.42 4.66
N SER A 39 -11.75 0.79 5.93
CA SER A 39 -12.64 0.31 6.99
C SER A 39 -14.10 0.73 6.74
N GLU A 40 -14.35 1.96 6.29
CA GLU A 40 -15.71 2.41 5.97
C GLU A 40 -16.29 1.68 4.75
N ILE A 41 -15.50 1.49 3.69
CA ILE A 41 -15.91 0.70 2.53
C ILE A 41 -16.24 -0.73 2.96
N PHE A 42 -15.39 -1.33 3.78
CA PHE A 42 -15.55 -2.71 4.22
C PHE A 42 -16.76 -2.89 5.13
N LYS A 43 -17.08 -1.93 5.99
CA LYS A 43 -18.34 -1.92 6.75
C LYS A 43 -19.55 -1.96 5.81
N ARG A 44 -19.55 -1.18 4.73
CA ARG A 44 -20.63 -1.22 3.72
C ARG A 44 -20.73 -2.56 3.00
N ILE A 45 -19.60 -3.19 2.69
CA ILE A 45 -19.60 -4.53 2.06
C ILE A 45 -20.19 -5.57 3.01
N LEU A 46 -19.87 -5.49 4.31
CA LEU A 46 -20.42 -6.38 5.34
C LEU A 46 -21.95 -6.26 5.52
N GLU A 47 -22.55 -5.15 5.09
CA GLU A 47 -24.01 -4.94 5.09
C GLU A 47 -24.71 -5.62 3.88
N THR A 48 -23.95 -6.19 2.94
CA THR A 48 -24.48 -6.85 1.73
C THR A 48 -24.31 -8.37 1.80
N ASP A 49 -24.90 -9.12 0.86
CA ASP A 49 -24.71 -10.58 0.72
C ASP A 49 -23.23 -10.98 0.54
N LEU A 50 -22.38 -10.06 0.06
CA LEU A 50 -20.92 -10.29 0.00
C LEU A 50 -20.29 -10.40 1.39
N GLY A 51 -20.92 -9.84 2.43
CA GLY A 51 -20.49 -9.90 3.81
C GLY A 51 -20.53 -11.29 4.45
N ASP A 52 -21.21 -12.25 3.81
CA ASP A 52 -21.26 -13.65 4.26
C ASP A 52 -20.11 -14.50 3.70
N ASP A 53 -19.39 -14.00 2.69
CA ASP A 53 -18.21 -14.66 2.15
C ASP A 53 -17.03 -14.56 3.12
N LYS A 54 -16.71 -15.67 3.77
CA LYS A 54 -15.61 -15.77 4.75
C LYS A 54 -14.24 -15.49 4.14
N ASP A 55 -14.00 -15.90 2.90
CA ASP A 55 -12.72 -15.67 2.22
C ASP A 55 -12.56 -14.18 1.92
N LEU A 56 -13.62 -13.54 1.43
CA LEU A 56 -13.65 -12.10 1.22
C LEU A 56 -13.40 -11.33 2.52
N ARG A 57 -14.07 -11.71 3.62
CA ARG A 57 -13.84 -11.10 4.94
C ARG A 57 -12.39 -11.24 5.41
N SER A 58 -11.77 -12.40 5.22
CA SER A 58 -10.36 -12.60 5.60
C SER A 58 -9.46 -11.64 4.81
N LYS A 59 -9.66 -11.53 3.50
CA LYS A 59 -8.91 -10.62 2.63
C LYS A 59 -9.11 -9.15 3.00
N MET A 60 -10.34 -8.76 3.36
CA MET A 60 -10.66 -7.42 3.85
C MET A 60 -9.88 -7.11 5.14
N MET A 61 -9.86 -8.04 6.10
CA MET A 61 -9.11 -7.87 7.35
C MET A 61 -7.59 -7.80 7.14
N GLU A 62 -7.04 -8.64 6.26
CA GLU A 62 -5.63 -8.60 5.89
C GLU A 62 -5.25 -7.26 5.22
N CYS A 63 -6.11 -6.77 4.32
CA CYS A 63 -5.92 -5.49 3.66
C CYS A 63 -5.92 -4.31 4.65
N ILE A 64 -6.86 -4.27 5.61
CA ILE A 64 -6.85 -3.27 6.68
C ILE A 64 -5.52 -3.35 7.44
N LYS A 65 -5.16 -4.54 7.92
CA LYS A 65 -3.97 -4.74 8.74
C LYS A 65 -2.69 -4.29 8.03
N THR A 66 -2.51 -4.65 6.76
CA THR A 66 -1.35 -4.22 5.98
C THR A 66 -1.34 -2.70 5.78
N SER A 67 -2.50 -2.09 5.58
CA SER A 67 -2.61 -0.63 5.42
C SER A 67 -2.30 0.11 6.72
N GLU A 68 -2.80 -0.38 7.86
CA GLU A 68 -2.49 0.13 9.20
C GLU A 68 -0.98 0.04 9.48
N MET A 69 -0.38 -1.13 9.26
CA MET A 69 1.06 -1.32 9.43
C MET A 69 1.88 -0.36 8.58
N LEU A 70 1.47 -0.09 7.33
CA LEU A 70 2.16 0.84 6.45
C LEU A 70 2.00 2.29 6.94
N ALA A 71 0.81 2.69 7.36
CA ALA A 71 0.56 4.01 7.94
C ALA A 71 1.39 4.23 9.22
N GLU A 72 1.39 3.27 10.14
CA GLU A 72 2.19 3.29 11.38
C GLU A 72 3.70 3.34 11.10
N THR A 73 4.18 2.56 10.14
CA THR A 73 5.60 2.56 9.74
C THR A 73 6.06 3.93 9.25
N LEU A 74 5.16 4.67 8.59
CA LEU A 74 5.46 5.97 7.99
C LEU A 74 5.09 7.15 8.89
N GLU A 75 4.32 6.93 9.97
CA GLU A 75 3.84 7.95 10.90
C GLU A 75 4.95 8.88 11.45
N PRO A 76 6.14 8.37 11.83
CA PRO A 76 7.23 9.21 12.36
C PRO A 76 7.85 10.18 11.34
N PHE A 77 7.54 10.03 10.05
CA PHE A 77 8.16 10.80 8.97
C PHE A 77 7.17 11.80 8.38
N SER A 78 7.65 13.01 8.12
CA SER A 78 6.89 13.98 7.34
C SER A 78 6.85 13.58 5.86
N ASP A 79 5.81 14.03 5.18
CA ASP A 79 5.58 13.83 3.75
C ASP A 79 6.79 14.28 2.92
N LYS A 80 7.41 15.41 3.28
CA LYS A 80 8.63 15.91 2.64
C LYS A 80 9.82 14.96 2.81
N GLN A 81 9.96 14.31 3.97
CA GLN A 81 11.02 13.34 4.20
C GLN A 81 10.80 12.06 3.38
N ILE A 82 9.56 11.57 3.33
CA ILE A 82 9.17 10.39 2.55
C ILE A 82 9.39 10.65 1.06
N GLN A 83 8.89 11.77 0.53
CA GLN A 83 9.07 12.16 -0.87
C GLN A 83 10.56 12.28 -1.23
N LYS A 84 11.35 12.93 -0.37
CA LYS A 84 12.80 13.07 -0.57
C LYS A 84 13.50 11.71 -0.59
N ALA A 85 13.10 10.78 0.28
CA ALA A 85 13.65 9.42 0.30
C ALA A 85 13.28 8.65 -0.98
N CYS A 86 12.02 8.70 -1.39
CA CYS A 86 11.56 8.03 -2.60
C CYS A 86 12.30 8.56 -3.84
N ASN A 87 12.39 9.88 -3.99
CA ASN A 87 13.11 10.50 -5.11
C ASN A 87 14.57 10.05 -5.18
N LYS A 88 15.27 10.02 -4.04
CA LYS A 88 16.66 9.54 -3.99
C LYS A 88 16.81 8.11 -4.49
N ILE A 89 15.91 7.21 -4.08
CA ILE A 89 15.97 5.79 -4.46
C ILE A 89 15.61 5.60 -5.93
N ILE A 90 14.69 6.39 -6.47
CA ILE A 90 14.28 6.32 -7.89
C ILE A 90 15.39 6.84 -8.82
N THR A 91 16.14 7.86 -8.38
CA THR A 91 17.22 8.48 -9.19
C THR A 91 18.61 7.86 -8.99
N ALA A 92 18.74 6.88 -8.08
CA ALA A 92 19.99 6.19 -7.76
C ALA A 92 20.26 5.04 -8.74
#